data_AF-A0A0A8WPK5-F1
#
_entry.id   AF-A0A0A8WPK5-F1
#
_cell.length_a   1.000
_cell.length_b   1.000
_cell.length_c   1.000
_cell.angle_alpha   90.00
_cell.angle_beta   90.00
_cell.angle_gamma   90.00
#
_symmetry.space_group_name_H-M   'P 1'
#
loop_
_entity.id
_entity.type
_entity.pdbx_description
1 polymer ?
#
loop_
_entity_poly.entity_id
_entity_poly.type
_entity_poly.pdbx_seq_one_letter_code
_entity_poly.pdbx_strand_id
1 'polypeptide(L)'
;MRYFLVYTLLTLAVSSGSAWAGDTETRLQQLEAKAAEAKTGKISEYAADSLKEALATISAAQAAVAVGNDKLAQQKIETATLQLAVAEAKGAERELLEQVAVQRVALKKLEAQLERYLQGGEN
;
A
#
# COMPACT_ATOMS: atom_id res chain seq x y z
N MET A 1 -41.87 9.38 42.46
CA MET A 1 -41.60 9.58 41.01
C MET A 1 -40.42 10.54 40.76
N ARG A 2 -39.22 10.29 41.30
CA ARG A 2 -37.99 11.07 40.99
C ARG A 2 -36.82 10.23 40.49
N TYR A 3 -36.90 8.91 40.60
CA TYR A 3 -35.87 7.98 40.13
C TYR A 3 -36.11 7.40 38.72
N PHE A 4 -37.34 7.52 38.21
CA PHE A 4 -37.71 7.00 36.88
C PHE A 4 -37.09 7.82 35.74
N LEU A 5 -36.83 9.11 35.98
CA LEU A 5 -36.26 10.06 35.01
C LEU A 5 -34.73 9.98 34.92
N VAL A 6 -34.07 9.48 35.97
CA VAL A 6 -32.61 9.28 36.00
C VAL A 6 -32.25 7.96 35.31
N TYR A 7 -33.10 6.94 35.41
CA TYR A 7 -32.86 5.64 34.79
C TYR A 7 -33.00 5.67 33.26
N THR A 8 -33.93 6.46 32.71
CA THR A 8 -34.09 6.64 31.25
C THR A 8 -32.99 7.46 30.60
N LEU A 9 -32.33 8.35 31.35
CA LEU A 9 -31.18 9.12 30.85
C LEU A 9 -29.88 8.31 30.85
N LEU A 10 -29.73 7.34 31.75
CA LEU A 10 -28.54 6.48 31.82
C LEU A 10 -28.54 5.40 30.71
N THR A 11 -29.70 5.01 30.21
CA THR A 11 -29.82 4.03 29.11
C THR A 11 -29.55 4.60 27.72
N LEU A 12 -29.54 5.94 27.56
CA LEU A 12 -29.27 6.58 26.27
C LEU A 12 -27.77 6.75 25.96
N ALA A 13 -26.88 6.44 26.90
CA ALA A 13 -25.43 6.59 26.73
C ALA A 13 -24.73 5.33 26.18
N VAL A 14 -25.46 4.24 25.89
CA VAL A 14 -24.87 2.93 25.51
C VAL A 14 -25.10 2.58 24.03
N SER A 15 -25.72 3.43 23.21
CA SER A 15 -26.09 3.08 21.84
C SER A 15 -25.30 3.78 20.71
N SER A 16 -24.11 4.32 20.99
CA SER A 16 -23.23 4.92 19.97
C SER A 16 -22.05 4.02 19.59
N GLY A 17 -22.30 2.71 19.43
CA GLY A 17 -21.27 1.71 19.14
C GLY A 17 -21.33 1.02 17.77
N SER A 18 -22.27 1.37 16.87
CA SER A 18 -22.58 0.47 15.74
C SER A 18 -22.56 1.11 14.34
N ALA A 19 -21.90 2.27 14.17
CA ALA A 19 -21.79 2.91 12.84
C ALA A 19 -20.47 2.61 12.09
N TRP A 20 -19.54 1.82 12.65
CA TRP A 20 -18.16 1.70 12.14
C TRP A 20 -17.81 0.32 11.55
N ALA A 21 -18.71 -0.67 11.65
CA ALA A 21 -18.47 -2.02 11.15
C ALA A 21 -18.42 -2.09 9.61
N GLY A 22 -19.26 -1.30 8.91
CA GLY A 22 -19.31 -1.31 7.44
C GLY A 22 -18.11 -0.66 6.73
N ASP A 23 -17.40 0.25 7.41
CA ASP A 23 -16.22 0.92 6.84
C ASP A 23 -14.99 -0.01 6.84
N THR A 24 -14.83 -0.80 7.90
CA THR A 24 -13.65 -1.66 8.10
C THR A 24 -13.57 -2.76 7.03
N GLU A 25 -14.69 -3.43 6.74
CA GLU A 25 -14.74 -4.48 5.72
C GLU A 25 -14.55 -3.93 4.30
N THR A 26 -15.15 -2.78 4.00
CA THR A 26 -14.96 -2.10 2.71
C THR A 26 -13.49 -1.71 2.48
N ARG A 27 -12.84 -1.14 3.50
CA ARG A 27 -11.41 -0.79 3.44
C ARG A 27 -10.52 -2.01 3.29
N LEU A 28 -10.86 -3.13 3.93
CA LEU A 28 -10.14 -4.38 3.79
C LEU A 28 -10.24 -4.92 2.35
N GLN A 29 -11.43 -4.93 1.75
CA GLN A 29 -11.62 -5.35 0.36
C GLN A 29 -10.84 -4.49 -0.64
N GLN A 30 -10.85 -3.16 -0.45
CA GLN A 30 -10.04 -2.26 -1.29
C GLN A 30 -8.54 -2.54 -1.17
N LEU A 31 -8.08 -2.82 0.05
CA LEU A 31 -6.68 -3.13 0.31
C LEU A 31 -6.27 -4.47 -0.30
N GLU A 32 -7.15 -5.47 -0.25
CA GLU A 32 -6.95 -6.76 -0.90
C GLU A 32 -6.84 -6.64 -2.43
N ALA A 33 -7.71 -5.82 -3.05
CA ALA A 33 -7.65 -5.56 -4.48
C ALA A 33 -6.32 -4.92 -4.88
N LYS A 34 -5.86 -3.90 -4.16
CA LYS A 34 -4.54 -3.28 -4.39
C LYS A 34 -3.40 -4.26 -4.19
N ALA A 35 -3.46 -5.09 -3.16
CA ALA A 35 -2.43 -6.09 -2.90
C ALA A 35 -2.41 -7.19 -4.00
N ALA A 36 -3.55 -7.50 -4.59
CA ALA A 36 -3.64 -8.41 -5.73
C ALA A 36 -3.02 -7.81 -7.00
N GLU A 37 -3.26 -6.53 -7.29
CA GLU A 37 -2.59 -5.80 -8.38
C GLU A 37 -1.06 -5.76 -8.17
N ALA A 38 -0.61 -5.51 -6.94
CA ALA A 38 0.82 -5.49 -6.61
C ALA A 38 1.51 -6.85 -6.81
N LYS A 39 0.77 -7.97 -6.71
CA LYS A 39 1.31 -9.33 -6.95
C LYS A 39 1.59 -9.61 -8.42
N THR A 40 0.83 -9.03 -9.34
CA THR A 40 0.93 -9.32 -10.78
C THR A 40 1.87 -8.35 -11.52
N GLY A 41 2.28 -7.26 -10.88
CA GLY A 41 3.16 -6.24 -11.46
C GLY A 41 4.63 -6.31 -10.98
N LYS A 42 5.43 -5.33 -11.42
CA LYS A 42 6.86 -5.21 -11.09
C LYS A 42 7.16 -5.05 -9.58
N ILE A 43 6.15 -4.65 -8.80
CA ILE A 43 6.27 -4.56 -7.34
C ILE A 43 6.57 -5.94 -6.74
N SER A 44 6.00 -7.03 -7.29
CA SER A 44 6.27 -8.39 -6.80
C SER A 44 7.69 -8.86 -7.09
N GLU A 45 8.34 -8.29 -8.11
CA GLU A 45 9.74 -8.57 -8.45
C GLU A 45 10.70 -7.72 -7.62
N TYR A 46 10.45 -6.42 -7.51
CA TYR A 46 11.38 -5.48 -6.88
C TYR A 46 11.21 -5.30 -5.38
N ALA A 47 10.03 -5.62 -4.84
CA ALA A 47 9.68 -5.40 -3.45
C ALA A 47 8.99 -6.63 -2.82
N ALA A 48 9.34 -7.84 -3.28
CA ALA A 48 8.75 -9.12 -2.88
C ALA A 48 8.60 -9.27 -1.35
N ASP A 49 9.65 -8.95 -0.59
CA ASP A 49 9.64 -9.08 0.88
C ASP A 49 8.67 -8.10 1.53
N SER A 50 8.66 -6.84 1.09
CA SER A 50 7.73 -5.82 1.62
C SER A 50 6.28 -6.11 1.24
N LEU A 51 6.04 -6.65 0.03
CA LEU A 51 4.74 -7.13 -0.39
C LEU A 51 4.29 -8.34 0.44
N LYS A 52 5.19 -9.27 0.75
CA LYS A 52 4.90 -10.43 1.61
C LYS A 52 4.50 -10.02 3.02
N GLU A 53 5.19 -9.03 3.60
CA GLU A 53 4.83 -8.46 4.90
C GLU A 53 3.44 -7.80 4.87
N ALA A 54 3.15 -7.00 3.85
CA ALA A 54 1.83 -6.37 3.69
C ALA A 54 0.72 -7.43 3.62
N LEU A 55 0.92 -8.50 2.84
CA LEU A 55 -0.05 -9.59 2.70
C LEU A 55 -0.28 -10.37 4.00
N ALA A 56 0.78 -10.60 4.78
CA ALA A 56 0.66 -11.22 6.09
C ALA A 56 -0.18 -10.35 7.04
N THR A 57 0.01 -9.02 6.99
CA THR A 57 -0.76 -8.07 7.79
C THR A 57 -2.22 -7.97 7.33
N ILE A 58 -2.50 -8.06 6.02
CA ILE A 58 -3.87 -8.16 5.48
C ILE A 58 -4.56 -9.42 6.00
N SER A 59 -3.88 -10.57 5.99
CA SER A 59 -4.43 -11.81 6.55
C SER A 59 -4.72 -11.68 8.06
N ALA A 60 -3.85 -10.98 8.80
CA ALA A 60 -4.11 -10.67 10.21
C ALA A 60 -5.32 -9.73 10.40
N ALA A 61 -5.54 -8.80 9.48
CA ALA A 61 -6.73 -7.94 9.48
C ALA A 61 -8.02 -8.75 9.23
N GLN A 62 -8.00 -9.66 8.25
CA GLN A 62 -9.10 -10.59 7.97
C GLN A 62 -9.44 -11.42 9.21
N ALA A 63 -8.42 -11.98 9.87
CA ALA A 63 -8.62 -12.75 11.09
C ALA A 63 -9.24 -11.89 12.22
N ALA A 64 -8.84 -10.63 12.35
CA ALA A 64 -9.41 -9.71 13.33
C ALA A 64 -10.87 -9.35 13.04
N VAL A 65 -11.24 -9.16 11.76
CA VAL A 65 -12.65 -8.97 11.33
C VAL A 65 -13.47 -10.23 11.63
N ALA A 66 -12.95 -11.41 11.31
CA ALA A 66 -13.66 -12.68 11.50
C ALA A 66 -14.00 -12.97 12.98
N VAL A 67 -13.18 -12.48 13.92
CA VAL A 67 -13.44 -12.59 15.36
C VAL A 67 -14.15 -11.37 15.96
N GLY A 68 -14.58 -10.40 15.14
CA GLY A 68 -15.30 -9.20 15.56
C GLY A 68 -14.45 -8.20 16.35
N ASN A 69 -13.13 -8.21 16.18
CA ASN A 69 -12.22 -7.27 16.83
C ASN A 69 -11.90 -6.08 15.91
N ASP A 70 -12.88 -5.18 15.78
CA ASP A 70 -12.83 -4.04 14.85
C ASP A 70 -11.63 -3.12 15.08
N LYS A 71 -11.26 -2.87 16.33
CA LYS A 71 -10.11 -2.01 16.66
C LYS A 71 -8.80 -2.62 16.16
N LEU A 72 -8.61 -3.92 16.37
CA LEU A 72 -7.44 -4.62 15.87
C LEU A 72 -7.46 -4.67 14.33
N ALA A 73 -8.63 -4.92 13.73
CA ALA A 73 -8.79 -4.92 12.28
C ALA A 73 -8.38 -3.58 11.66
N GLN A 74 -8.86 -2.45 12.20
CA GLN A 74 -8.49 -1.11 11.73
C GLN A 74 -7.00 -0.85 11.84
N GLN A 75 -6.38 -1.19 12.97
CA GLN A 75 -4.93 -1.05 13.15
C GLN A 75 -4.13 -1.88 12.14
N LYS A 76 -4.58 -3.11 11.85
CA LYS A 76 -3.94 -3.97 10.86
C LYS A 76 -4.15 -3.46 9.43
N ILE A 77 -5.33 -2.94 9.10
CA ILE A 77 -5.60 -2.30 7.80
C ILE A 77 -4.68 -1.10 7.59
N GLU A 78 -4.52 -0.23 8.58
CA GLU A 78 -3.61 0.93 8.50
C GLU A 78 -2.16 0.49 8.32
N THR A 79 -1.72 -0.49 9.12
CA THR A 79 -0.37 -1.03 9.03
C THR A 79 -0.10 -1.64 7.65
N ALA A 80 -1.02 -2.46 7.15
CA ALA A 80 -0.90 -3.09 5.84
C ALA A 80 -0.94 -2.06 4.70
N THR A 81 -1.72 -0.98 4.84
CA THR A 81 -1.76 0.13 3.89
C THR A 81 -0.39 0.81 3.79
N LEU A 82 0.25 1.07 4.93
CA LEU A 82 1.60 1.66 4.95
C LEU A 82 2.65 0.70 4.37
N GLN A 83 2.58 -0.59 4.71
CA GLN A 83 3.50 -1.60 4.16
C GLN A 83 3.35 -1.73 2.64
N LEU A 84 2.13 -1.68 2.12
CA LEU A 84 1.88 -1.73 0.69
C LEU A 84 2.42 -0.47 -0.01
N ALA A 85 2.23 0.72 0.57
CA ALA A 85 2.80 1.96 0.04
C ALA A 85 4.34 1.93 0.01
N VAL A 86 4.98 1.33 1.02
CA VAL A 86 6.43 1.11 1.04
C VAL A 86 6.86 0.15 -0.06
N ALA A 87 6.11 -0.94 -0.30
CA ALA A 87 6.40 -1.88 -1.37
C ALA A 87 6.27 -1.20 -2.75
N GLU A 88 5.21 -0.42 -2.96
CA GLU A 88 5.00 0.39 -4.17
C GLU A 88 6.15 1.37 -4.40
N ALA A 89 6.56 2.12 -3.38
CA ALA A 89 7.66 3.08 -3.47
C ALA A 89 8.99 2.40 -3.83
N LYS A 90 9.30 1.26 -3.22
CA LYS A 90 10.50 0.48 -3.57
C LYS A 90 10.44 -0.07 -5.00
N GLY A 91 9.26 -0.52 -5.44
CA GLY A 91 9.04 -0.95 -6.82
C GLY A 91 9.30 0.17 -7.81
N ALA A 92 8.73 1.35 -7.56
CA ALA A 92 8.91 2.53 -8.39
C ALA A 92 10.37 3.01 -8.42
N GLU A 93 11.07 3.01 -7.28
CA GLU A 93 12.48 3.38 -7.20
C GLU A 93 13.34 2.47 -8.09
N ARG A 94 13.12 1.14 -8.03
CA ARG A 94 13.86 0.19 -8.86
C ARG A 94 13.59 0.36 -10.34
N GLU A 95 12.32 0.57 -10.72
CA GLU A 95 11.96 0.83 -12.10
C GLU A 95 12.62 2.11 -12.63
N LEU A 96 12.65 3.19 -11.85
CA LEU A 96 13.33 4.42 -12.22
C LEU A 96 14.84 4.22 -12.37
N LEU A 97 15.47 3.45 -11.50
CA LEU A 97 16.91 3.15 -11.60
C LEU A 97 17.24 2.40 -12.89
N GLU A 98 16.39 1.45 -13.31
CA GLU A 98 16.57 0.75 -14.58
C GLU A 98 16.42 1.70 -15.78
N GLN A 99 15.40 2.56 -15.77
CA GLN A 99 15.21 3.55 -16.84
C GLN A 99 16.40 4.50 -16.95
N VAL A 100 16.94 4.97 -15.82
CA VAL A 100 18.15 5.81 -15.77
C VAL A 100 19.36 5.07 -16.33
N ALA A 101 19.53 3.78 -16.01
CA ALA A 101 20.62 2.98 -16.55
C ALA A 101 20.53 2.85 -18.08
N VAL A 102 19.34 2.59 -18.62
CA VAL A 102 19.09 2.52 -20.07
C VAL A 102 19.40 3.86 -20.75
N GLN A 103 18.92 4.97 -20.18
CA GLN A 103 19.17 6.32 -20.72
C GLN A 103 20.65 6.68 -20.73
N ARG A 104 21.40 6.32 -19.68
CA ARG A 104 22.85 6.54 -19.61
C ARG A 104 23.60 5.77 -20.70
N VAL A 105 23.19 4.54 -21.00
CA VAL A 105 23.80 3.76 -22.10
C VAL A 105 23.49 4.39 -23.45
N ALA A 106 22.25 4.83 -23.67
CA ALA A 106 21.86 5.52 -24.90
C ALA A 106 22.65 6.83 -25.09
N LEU A 107 22.81 7.62 -24.03
CA LEU A 107 23.59 8.85 -24.04
C LEU A 107 25.05 8.59 -24.44
N LYS A 108 25.72 7.62 -23.79
CA LYS A 108 27.10 7.23 -24.12
C LYS A 108 27.26 6.81 -25.58
N LYS A 109 26.26 6.10 -26.13
CA LYS A 109 26.29 5.69 -27.53
C LYS A 109 26.20 6.89 -28.47
N LEU A 110 25.35 7.86 -28.17
CA LEU A 110 25.22 9.10 -28.94
C LEU A 110 26.49 9.95 -28.83
N GLU A 111 27.07 10.08 -27.64
CA GLU A 111 28.34 10.78 -27.42
C GLU A 111 29.47 10.16 -28.26
N ALA A 112 29.61 8.83 -28.23
CA ALA A 112 30.60 8.12 -29.03
C ALA A 112 30.37 8.25 -30.55
N GLN A 113 29.10 8.33 -30.99
CA GLN A 113 28.80 8.60 -32.40
C GLN A 113 29.20 10.03 -32.78
N LEU A 114 28.88 11.01 -31.94
CA LEU A 114 29.20 12.42 -32.16
C LEU A 114 30.72 12.64 -32.20
N GLU A 115 31.46 12.02 -31.29
CA GLU A 115 32.93 12.05 -31.28
C GLU A 115 33.54 11.50 -32.58
N ARG A 116 33.01 10.38 -33.10
CA ARG A 116 33.45 9.83 -34.39
C ARG A 116 33.17 10.76 -35.57
N TYR A 117 32.03 11.46 -35.57
CA TYR A 117 31.71 12.44 -36.61
C TYR A 117 32.66 13.64 -36.57
N LEU A 118 33.01 14.12 -35.36
CA LEU A 118 33.95 15.23 -35.20
C LEU A 118 35.37 14.84 -35.65
N GLN A 119 35.85 13.66 -35.26
CA GLN A 119 37.17 13.16 -35.68
C GLN A 119 37.25 12.82 -37.17
N GLY A 120 36.13 12.40 -37.78
CA GLY A 120 36.05 12.13 -39.22
C GLY A 120 35.99 13.37 -40.11
N GLY A 121 35.80 14.56 -39.55
CA GLY A 121 35.77 15.84 -40.28
C GLY A 121 37.13 16.54 -40.39
N GLU A 122 38.19 16.01 -39.76
CA GLU A 122 39.56 16.56 -39.81
C GLU A 122 40.46 15.90 -40.90
N ASN A 123 39.88 15.15 -41.85
CA ASN A 123 40.59 14.60 -43.02
C ASN A 123 40.11 15.19 -44.34
#